data_AF-X1D5X2-F1
#
_entry.id   AF-X1D5X2-F1
#
_cell.length_a   1.000
_cell.length_b   1.000
_cell.length_c   1.000
_cell.angle_alpha   90.00
_cell.angle_beta   90.00
_cell.angle_gamma   90.00
#
_symmetry.space_group_name_H-M   'P 1'
#
loop_
_entity.id
_entity.type
_entity.pdbx_description
1 polymer ?
#
loop_
_entity_poly.entity_id
_entity_poly.type
_entity_poly.pdbx_seq_one_letter_code
_entity_poly.pdbx_strand_id
1 'polypeptide(L)'
;MDWTKGQYKVNFITGLIGNQKLHELSKITVESAESFYAQNKNPVKRYHTFRYKANTWKEQQRVIVKVEVNSMGTNIRYIVTDLEEFRTKQLYEIGYCARGNMELRIKDHKTYLKSDRTSCNRFEANQFRL
;
A
#
# COMPACT_ATOMS: atom_id res chain seq x y z
N MET A 1 -12.05 5.44 4.36
CA MET A 1 -12.40 4.17 5.02
C MET A 1 -13.86 4.18 5.36
N ASP A 2 -14.27 4.57 6.58
CA ASP A 2 -15.68 4.47 6.96
C ASP A 2 -16.63 5.32 6.08
N TRP A 3 -16.12 6.40 5.47
CA TRP A 3 -16.88 7.22 4.53
C TRP A 3 -17.27 6.50 3.22
N THR A 4 -16.49 5.51 2.75
CA THR A 4 -16.86 4.76 1.54
C THR A 4 -18.07 3.87 1.76
N LYS A 5 -18.37 3.56 3.03
CA LYS A 5 -19.55 2.78 3.41
C LYS A 5 -20.83 3.56 3.07
N GLY A 6 -21.66 2.96 2.21
CA GLY A 6 -22.90 3.58 1.73
C GLY A 6 -22.75 4.41 0.45
N GLN A 7 -21.54 4.54 -0.08
CA GLN A 7 -21.31 5.20 -1.37
C GLN A 7 -21.44 4.19 -2.51
N TYR A 8 -22.10 4.60 -3.60
CA TYR A 8 -22.27 3.75 -4.77
C TYR A 8 -20.98 3.71 -5.60
N LYS A 9 -20.43 2.51 -5.83
CA LYS A 9 -19.23 2.28 -6.65
C LYS A 9 -17.97 3.03 -6.17
N VAL A 10 -17.84 3.24 -4.86
CA VAL A 10 -16.63 3.81 -4.28
C VAL A 10 -15.99 2.76 -3.37
N ASN A 11 -14.74 2.44 -3.70
CA ASN A 11 -13.88 1.54 -2.92
C ASN A 11 -12.60 2.26 -2.54
N PHE A 12 -11.85 1.73 -1.57
CA PHE A 12 -10.55 2.28 -1.20
C PHE A 12 -9.48 1.21 -1.04
N ILE A 13 -8.24 1.64 -1.23
CA ILE A 13 -7.05 0.89 -0.88
C ILE A 13 -6.00 1.89 -0.41
N THR A 14 -5.43 1.67 0.78
CA THR A 14 -4.42 2.59 1.33
C THR A 14 -3.40 1.86 2.18
N GLY A 15 -2.24 2.50 2.36
CA GLY A 15 -1.20 2.01 3.24
C GLY A 15 -1.65 2.08 4.70
N LEU A 16 -1.27 1.08 5.48
CA LEU A 16 -1.49 1.02 6.91
C LEU A 16 -0.14 0.95 7.63
N ILE A 17 0.04 1.79 8.64
CA ILE A 17 1.22 1.75 9.50
C ILE A 17 1.13 0.51 10.38
N GLY A 18 2.23 -0.23 10.48
CA GLY A 18 2.34 -1.40 11.35
C GLY A 18 2.18 -1.04 12.83
N ASN A 19 1.50 -1.90 13.58
CA ASN A 19 1.42 -1.81 15.03
C ASN A 19 1.59 -3.21 15.63
N GLN A 20 1.77 -3.29 16.94
CA GLN A 20 2.02 -4.56 17.65
C GLN A 20 0.96 -5.62 17.30
N LYS A 21 -0.31 -5.26 17.21
CA LYS A 21 -1.38 -6.21 16.90
C LYS A 21 -1.31 -6.76 15.48
N LEU A 22 -0.97 -5.91 14.50
CA LEU A 22 -0.77 -6.34 13.12
C LEU A 22 0.45 -7.26 12.98
N HIS A 23 1.50 -7.02 13.77
CA HIS A 23 2.67 -7.90 13.82
C HIS A 23 2.33 -9.27 14.43
N GLU A 24 1.53 -9.32 15.50
CA GLU A 24 1.02 -10.58 16.04
C GLU A 24 0.21 -11.37 15.00
N LEU A 25 -0.71 -10.70 14.29
CA LEU A 25 -1.57 -11.34 13.29
C LEU A 25 -0.80 -11.83 12.05
N SER A 26 0.34 -11.21 11.74
CA SER A 26 1.19 -11.58 10.60
C SER A 26 2.36 -12.49 10.96
N LYS A 27 2.58 -12.79 12.25
CA LYS A 27 3.74 -13.52 12.77
C LYS A 27 4.04 -14.81 12.03
N ILE A 28 3.03 -15.66 11.83
CA ILE A 28 3.18 -16.94 11.12
C ILE A 28 3.67 -16.74 9.68
N THR A 29 3.17 -15.70 9.00
CA THR A 29 3.58 -15.39 7.62
C THR A 29 5.02 -14.90 7.57
N VAL A 30 5.43 -14.11 8.58
CA VAL A 30 6.80 -13.60 8.73
C VAL A 30 7.77 -14.74 8.99
N GLU A 31 7.54 -15.53 10.03
CA GLU A 31 8.40 -16.66 10.41
C GLU A 31 8.56 -17.66 9.26
N SER A 32 7.48 -17.92 8.52
CA SER A 32 7.52 -18.84 7.39
C SER A 32 8.27 -18.27 6.19
N ALA A 33 8.24 -16.94 5.96
CA ALA A 33 9.06 -16.29 4.95
C ALA A 33 10.55 -16.28 5.33
N GLU A 34 10.86 -15.98 6.59
CA GLU A 34 12.22 -15.96 7.13
C GLU A 34 12.85 -17.36 7.10
N SER A 35 12.10 -18.38 7.50
CA SER A 35 12.54 -19.78 7.46
C SER A 35 12.86 -20.23 6.02
N PHE A 36 12.03 -19.84 5.06
CA PHE A 36 12.28 -20.13 3.65
C PHE A 36 13.55 -19.46 3.14
N TYR A 37 13.76 -18.18 3.48
CA TYR A 37 14.97 -17.45 3.13
C TYR A 37 16.21 -18.04 3.80
N ALA A 38 16.12 -18.44 5.07
CA ALA A 38 17.22 -19.02 5.82
C ALA A 38 17.76 -20.30 5.13
N GLN A 39 16.85 -21.14 4.62
CA GLN A 39 17.17 -22.40 3.93
C GLN A 39 17.67 -22.20 2.50
N ASN A 40 17.02 -21.33 1.72
CA ASN A 40 17.25 -21.25 0.26
C ASN A 40 18.15 -20.09 -0.16
N LYS A 41 18.31 -19.07 0.70
CA LYS A 41 18.97 -17.78 0.42
C LYS A 41 18.40 -16.99 -0.77
N ASN A 42 17.24 -17.41 -1.29
CA ASN A 42 16.55 -16.75 -2.39
C ASN A 42 15.53 -15.73 -1.85
N PRO A 43 15.52 -14.48 -2.36
CA PRO A 43 14.54 -13.48 -1.97
C PRO A 43 13.10 -13.99 -2.13
N VAL A 44 12.28 -13.78 -1.10
CA VAL A 44 10.91 -14.30 -1.06
C VAL A 44 9.92 -13.20 -0.72
N LYS A 45 8.76 -13.20 -1.40
CA LYS A 45 7.62 -12.35 -1.10
C LYS A 45 6.43 -13.22 -0.74
N ARG A 46 5.83 -12.98 0.43
CA ARG A 46 4.61 -13.65 0.88
C ARG A 46 3.52 -12.63 1.18
N TYR A 47 2.30 -13.06 0.94
CA TYR A 47 1.11 -12.24 1.09
C TYR A 47 0.12 -12.99 1.96
N HIS A 48 -0.46 -12.28 2.94
CA HIS A 48 -1.51 -12.82 3.77
C HIS A 48 -2.57 -11.75 4.00
N THR A 49 -3.79 -12.17 4.35
CA THR A 49 -4.90 -11.26 4.62
C THR A 49 -5.64 -11.70 5.85
N PHE A 50 -6.08 -10.72 6.64
CA PHE A 50 -6.85 -10.94 7.84
C PHE A 50 -7.76 -9.73 8.05
N ARG A 51 -8.75 -9.91 8.92
CA ARG A 51 -9.64 -8.83 9.31
C ARG A 51 -9.09 -8.11 10.54
N TYR A 52 -9.16 -6.79 10.53
CA TYR A 52 -8.70 -5.95 11.64
C TYR A 52 -9.60 -4.74 11.81
N LYS A 53 -9.84 -4.35 13.05
CA LYS A 53 -10.58 -3.14 13.43
C LYS A 53 -9.74 -2.36 14.43
N ALA A 54 -9.28 -1.18 14.04
CA ALA A 54 -8.73 -0.25 15.02
C ALA A 54 -9.88 0.32 15.87
N ASN A 55 -9.59 0.71 17.12
CA ASN A 55 -10.61 1.25 18.03
C ASN A 55 -11.33 2.48 17.46
N THR A 56 -10.64 3.27 16.64
CA THR A 56 -11.17 4.48 16.01
C THR A 56 -12.02 4.20 14.77
N TRP A 57 -12.03 2.97 14.26
CA TRP A 57 -12.81 2.61 13.08
C TRP A 57 -14.21 2.17 13.50
N LYS A 58 -15.21 2.58 12.72
CA LYS A 58 -16.59 2.11 12.94
C LYS A 58 -16.70 0.61 12.63
N GLU A 59 -15.99 0.17 11.60
CA GLU A 59 -16.11 -1.17 11.04
C GLU A 59 -14.79 -1.92 10.96
N GLN A 60 -14.91 -3.25 10.97
CA GLN A 60 -13.79 -4.14 10.69
C GLN A 60 -13.49 -4.15 9.19
N GLN A 61 -12.22 -4.06 8.84
CA GLN A 61 -11.78 -3.97 7.45
C GLN A 61 -10.79 -5.07 7.10
N ARG A 62 -10.62 -5.30 5.80
CA ARG A 62 -9.63 -6.25 5.30
C ARG A 62 -8.26 -5.60 5.30
N VAL A 63 -7.32 -6.24 5.98
CA VAL A 63 -5.90 -5.88 5.96
C VAL A 63 -5.15 -6.93 5.16
N ILE A 64 -4.20 -6.48 4.36
CA ILE A 64 -3.28 -7.31 3.60
C ILE A 64 -1.88 -6.98 4.05
N VAL A 65 -1.12 -8.02 4.39
CA VAL A 65 0.30 -7.92 4.70
C VAL A 65 1.12 -8.44 3.53
N LYS A 66 2.15 -7.69 3.15
CA LYS A 66 3.26 -8.15 2.33
C LYS A 66 4.46 -8.32 3.24
N VAL A 67 5.04 -9.51 3.22
CA VAL A 67 6.32 -9.82 3.84
C VAL A 67 7.33 -10.09 2.73
N GLU A 68 8.42 -9.34 2.70
CA GLU A 68 9.53 -9.52 1.78
C GLU A 68 10.80 -9.78 2.58
N VAL A 69 11.47 -10.89 2.32
CA VAL A 69 12.73 -11.24 2.98
C VAL A 69 13.81 -11.36 1.91
N ASN A 70 14.92 -10.65 2.11
CA ASN A 70 16.08 -10.68 1.23
C ASN A 70 17.37 -10.51 2.05
N SER A 71 18.51 -10.32 1.37
CA SER A 71 19.82 -10.16 2.01
C SER A 71 19.95 -8.91 2.89
N MET A 72 19.09 -7.90 2.71
CA MET A 72 19.04 -6.70 3.53
C MET A 72 18.11 -6.83 4.74
N GLY A 73 17.41 -7.96 4.88
CA GLY A 73 16.51 -8.25 6.00
C GLY A 73 15.04 -8.40 5.61
N THR A 74 14.18 -8.31 6.62
CA THR A 74 12.73 -8.52 6.50
C THR A 74 11.99 -7.18 6.40
N ASN A 75 11.27 -6.97 5.30
CA ASN A 75 10.41 -5.81 5.06
C ASN A 75 8.93 -6.22 5.15
N ILE A 76 8.22 -5.65 6.12
CA ILE A 76 6.79 -5.91 6.33
C ILE A 76 6.01 -4.63 5.99
N ARG A 77 4.99 -4.76 5.14
CA ARG A 77 4.09 -3.66 4.78
C ARG A 77 2.65 -4.09 4.90
N TYR A 78 1.81 -3.20 5.42
CA TYR A 78 0.38 -3.41 5.51
C TYR A 78 -0.36 -2.46 4.58
N ILE A 79 -1.43 -2.96 3.99
CA ILE A 79 -2.44 -2.16 3.30
C ILE A 79 -3.80 -2.56 3.83
N VAL A 80 -4.77 -1.67 3.68
CA VAL A 80 -6.14 -1.87 4.14
C VAL A 80 -7.10 -1.45 3.04
N THR A 81 -8.17 -2.21 2.88
CA THR A 81 -9.06 -2.14 1.72
C THR A 81 -10.46 -2.64 2.07
N ASP A 82 -11.47 -2.17 1.32
CA ASP A 82 -12.84 -2.72 1.32
C ASP A 82 -13.10 -3.65 0.12
N LEU A 83 -12.11 -3.86 -0.74
CA LEU A 83 -12.17 -4.75 -1.89
C LEU A 83 -11.98 -6.20 -1.45
N GLU A 84 -13.03 -7.01 -1.53
CA GLU A 84 -13.06 -8.42 -1.08
C GLU A 84 -12.89 -9.39 -2.24
N GLU A 85 -13.38 -9.01 -3.42
CA GLU A 85 -13.45 -9.82 -4.64
C GLU A 85 -12.07 -10.13 -5.25
N PHE A 86 -11.04 -9.33 -4.91
CA PHE A 86 -9.70 -9.50 -5.45
C PHE A 86 -8.80 -10.39 -4.59
N ARG A 87 -7.96 -11.19 -5.25
CA ARG A 87 -6.91 -11.97 -4.60
C ARG A 87 -5.88 -11.07 -3.96
N THR A 88 -5.44 -11.44 -2.75
CA THR A 88 -4.51 -10.66 -1.91
C THR A 88 -3.25 -10.18 -2.65
N LYS A 89 -2.56 -11.09 -3.37
CA LYS A 89 -1.35 -10.76 -4.12
C LYS A 89 -1.64 -9.76 -5.25
N GLN A 90 -2.65 -10.03 -6.06
CA GLN A 90 -3.03 -9.17 -7.18
C GLN A 90 -3.46 -7.78 -6.70
N LEU A 91 -4.23 -7.71 -5.62
CA LEU A 91 -4.67 -6.44 -5.05
C LEU A 91 -3.50 -5.58 -4.56
N TYR A 92 -2.47 -6.21 -3.97
CA TYR A 92 -1.25 -5.50 -3.59
C TYR A 92 -0.42 -5.07 -4.80
N GLU A 93 -0.07 -6.01 -5.68
CA GLU A 93 0.89 -5.77 -6.77
C GLU A 93 0.33 -4.93 -7.92
N ILE A 94 -0.95 -5.07 -8.23
CA ILE A 94 -1.59 -4.37 -9.34
C ILE A 94 -2.37 -3.17 -8.80
N GLY A 95 -3.20 -3.38 -7.77
CA GLY A 95 -4.03 -2.31 -7.21
C GLY A 95 -3.21 -1.27 -6.44
N TYR A 96 -2.56 -1.68 -5.35
CA TYR A 96 -1.86 -0.74 -4.46
C TYR A 96 -0.58 -0.16 -5.10
N CYS A 97 0.25 -0.99 -5.72
CA CYS A 97 1.50 -0.54 -6.31
C CYS A 97 1.30 0.39 -7.53
N ALA A 98 0.16 0.33 -8.24
CA ALA A 98 -0.16 1.29 -9.29
C ALA A 98 -0.16 2.75 -8.78
N ARG A 99 -0.52 2.97 -7.51
CA ARG A 99 -0.45 4.29 -6.87
C ARG A 99 0.98 4.86 -6.88
N GLY A 100 1.97 4.06 -6.51
CA GLY A 100 3.38 4.48 -6.54
C GLY A 100 3.87 4.73 -7.97
N ASN A 101 3.40 3.95 -8.93
CA ASN A 101 3.74 4.16 -10.34
C ASN A 101 3.14 5.47 -10.90
N MET A 102 1.99 5.92 -10.39
CA MET A 102 1.45 7.25 -10.74
C MET A 102 2.30 8.37 -10.15
N GLU A 103 2.73 8.26 -8.89
CA GLU A 103 3.63 9.23 -8.27
C GLU A 103 4.96 9.36 -9.02
N LEU A 104 5.53 8.24 -9.46
CA LEU A 104 6.75 8.25 -10.29
C LEU A 104 6.52 8.97 -11.63
N ARG A 105 5.38 8.76 -12.29
CA ARG A 105 5.05 9.48 -13.54
C ARG A 105 4.84 10.97 -13.34
N ILE A 106 4.20 11.37 -12.25
CA ILE A 106 4.06 12.79 -11.87
C ILE A 106 5.46 13.38 -11.65
N LYS A 107 6.33 12.66 -10.95
CA LYS A 107 7.72 13.09 -10.71
C LYS A 107 8.49 13.23 -12.02
N ASP A 108 8.37 12.28 -12.94
CA ASP A 108 9.02 12.35 -14.26
C ASP A 108 8.50 13.55 -15.06
N HIS A 109 7.19 13.77 -15.07
CA HIS A 109 6.58 14.93 -15.73
C HIS A 109 7.14 16.25 -15.20
N LYS A 110 7.19 16.43 -13.86
CA LYS A 110 7.78 17.62 -13.25
C LYS A 110 9.26 17.76 -13.57
N THR A 111 10.02 16.67 -13.47
CA THR A 111 11.48 16.70 -13.62
C THR A 111 11.91 16.98 -15.05
N TYR A 112 11.32 16.31 -16.03
CA TYR A 112 11.77 16.36 -17.42
C TYR A 112 11.06 17.43 -18.25
N LEU A 113 9.80 17.75 -17.95
CA LEU A 113 9.07 18.82 -18.63
C LEU A 113 9.14 20.15 -17.88
N LYS A 114 9.72 20.18 -16.67
CA LYS A 114 9.77 21.37 -15.79
C LYS A 114 8.39 21.98 -15.59
N SER A 115 7.36 21.15 -15.54
CA SER A 115 5.96 21.59 -15.47
C SER A 115 5.60 22.29 -14.16
N ASP A 116 6.47 22.17 -13.15
CA ASP A 116 6.40 22.91 -11.89
C ASP A 116 6.89 24.36 -12.03
N ARG A 117 7.70 24.64 -13.07
CA ARG A 117 8.26 25.97 -13.33
C ARG A 117 7.36 26.75 -14.29
N THR A 118 6.55 27.63 -13.72
CA THR A 118 5.91 28.70 -14.47
C THR A 118 6.39 30.05 -13.93
N SER A 119 6.89 30.91 -14.80
CA SER A 119 7.30 32.28 -14.47
C SER A 119 6.12 33.21 -14.15
N CYS A 120 4.89 32.70 -14.24
CA CYS A 120 3.67 33.45 -14.00
C CYS A 120 3.33 33.50 -12.50
N ASN A 121 3.26 34.71 -11.96
CA ASN A 121 2.94 34.99 -10.56
C ASN A 121 1.44 35.21 -10.29
N ARG A 122 0.60 35.10 -11.32
CA ARG A 122 -0.86 35.27 -11.19
C ARG A 122 -1.47 34.12 -10.38
N PHE A 123 -2.48 34.42 -9.56
CA PHE A 123 -3.16 33.44 -8.71
C PHE A 123 -3.83 32.34 -9.55
N GLU A 124 -4.44 32.70 -10.68
CA GLU A 124 -5.14 31.77 -11.57
C GLU A 124 -4.16 30.79 -12.24
N ALA A 125 -2.91 31.19 -12.44
CA ALA A 125 -1.87 30.32 -12.99
C ALA A 125 -1.52 29.15 -12.05
N ASN A 126 -1.84 29.24 -10.75
CA ASN A 126 -1.66 28.13 -9.82
C ASN A 126 -2.49 26.89 -10.19
N GLN A 127 -3.60 27.05 -10.93
CA GLN A 127 -4.43 25.92 -11.38
C GLN A 127 -3.69 25.00 -12.35
N PHE A 128 -2.67 25.52 -13.05
CA PHE A 128 -1.84 24.75 -13.98
C PHE A 128 -0.56 24.22 -13.34
N ARG A 129 -0.31 24.54 -12.06
CA ARG A 129 0.85 24.02 -11.33
C ARG A 129 0.55 22.60 -10.86
N LEU A 130 1.34 21.65 -11.35
CA LEU A 130 1.24 20.24 -11.01
C LEU A 130 2.25 19.88 -9.94
#